data_AF-A0A932PWB1-F1
#
_entry.id   AF-A0A932PWB1-F1
#
_cell.length_a   1.000
_cell.length_b   1.000
_cell.length_c   1.000
_cell.angle_alpha   90.00
_cell.angle_beta   90.00
_cell.angle_gamma   90.00
#
_symmetry.space_group_name_H-M   'P 1'
#
loop_
_entity.id
_entity.type
_entity.pdbx_description
1 polymer ?
#
loop_
_entity_poly.entity_id
_entity_poly.type
_entity_poly.pdbx_seq_one_letter_code
_entity_poly.pdbx_strand_id
1 'polypeptide(L)'
;KANLERAIRRLAESNAADGLPPPSVVDTPGVTSVDALGKLLGLPASAFLKTLLLRTSDEVFAVVLPGDRELNHAKLRKLLDVPEVAFAGDADFAAVGGVPGYVGPVGLKARVIVDASVEPRGYVAGANLKDAHLDNVLAGRDFSDAERADVHDVKAGDRCPLDGGTLTLGRGVEVGNIFAFRTYYADKMNATYLTEDGTRKPFYFGSYGIGVSRSVQTIIETNHDDKGILWPMSVAPYEVHVIGLPMNDGEVRAKAEELVADLERHGVEVLFDDRDESAGVKFADADLIGIPFRATVSKRSLKTGSVELKARASTEAELIDRGIAAERIADHVRRARVPAP
;
A
#
# COMPACT_ATOMS: atom_id res chain seq x y z
N LYS A 1 -5.05 -10.24 6.26
CA LYS A 1 -4.62 -8.88 5.83
C LYS A 1 -5.69 -8.31 4.91
N ALA A 2 -5.94 -7.02 4.96
CA ALA A 2 -6.87 -6.32 4.09
C ALA A 2 -6.29 -4.96 3.72
N ASN A 3 -6.65 -4.41 2.56
CA ASN A 3 -6.35 -3.02 2.24
C ASN A 3 -7.28 -2.07 3.04
N LEU A 4 -6.94 -0.79 3.12
CA LEU A 4 -7.69 0.18 3.93
C LEU A 4 -9.15 0.32 3.46
N GLU A 5 -9.40 0.22 2.16
CA GLU A 5 -10.73 0.27 1.54
C GLU A 5 -11.70 -0.82 2.05
N ARG A 6 -11.18 -1.96 2.50
CA ARG A 6 -11.99 -3.13 2.92
C ARG A 6 -11.74 -3.57 4.35
N ALA A 7 -10.73 -3.03 5.01
CA ALA A 7 -10.39 -3.41 6.37
C ALA A 7 -11.54 -3.05 7.33
N ILE A 8 -11.91 -4.01 8.18
CA ILE A 8 -12.91 -3.85 9.22
C ILE A 8 -12.25 -4.06 10.59
N ARG A 9 -12.92 -3.58 11.63
CA ARG A 9 -12.48 -3.70 13.03
C ARG A 9 -13.57 -4.36 13.87
N ARG A 10 -13.19 -4.95 14.99
CA ARG A 10 -14.14 -5.33 16.04
C ARG A 10 -14.59 -4.06 16.75
N LEU A 11 -15.90 -3.83 16.79
CA LEU A 11 -16.48 -2.74 17.57
C LEU A 11 -16.54 -3.14 19.05
N ALA A 12 -16.45 -2.16 19.93
CA ALA A 12 -16.64 -2.40 21.36
C ALA A 12 -18.11 -2.77 21.63
N GLU A 13 -18.32 -3.72 22.55
CA GLU A 13 -19.64 -3.91 23.14
C GLU A 13 -19.87 -2.77 24.14
N SER A 14 -20.92 -2.00 23.94
CA SER A 14 -21.25 -0.85 24.79
C SER A 14 -22.72 -0.91 25.18
N ASN A 15 -23.00 -0.77 26.47
CA ASN A 15 -24.35 -0.54 26.98
C ASN A 15 -24.76 0.90 26.72
N ALA A 16 -26.06 1.15 26.59
CA ALA A 16 -26.59 2.50 26.45
C ALA A 16 -26.19 3.37 27.65
N ALA A 17 -25.80 4.62 27.40
CA ALA A 17 -25.59 5.58 28.47
C ALA A 17 -26.95 6.07 29.00
N ASP A 18 -27.30 5.64 30.20
CA ASP A 18 -28.48 6.12 30.92
C ASP A 18 -28.17 7.42 31.70
N GLY A 19 -29.15 8.31 31.81
CA GLY A 19 -29.07 9.48 32.69
C GLY A 19 -28.21 10.65 32.19
N LEU A 20 -27.85 10.68 30.90
CA LEU A 20 -27.13 11.82 30.32
C LEU A 20 -28.02 13.08 30.28
N PRO A 21 -27.46 14.28 30.56
CA PRO A 21 -28.16 15.55 30.36
C PRO A 21 -28.67 15.72 28.92
N PRO A 22 -29.72 16.55 28.70
CA PRO A 22 -30.11 16.94 27.35
C PRO A 22 -28.99 17.77 26.68
N PRO A 23 -28.98 17.87 25.34
CA PRO A 23 -27.97 18.67 24.65
C PRO A 23 -28.03 20.13 25.08
N SER A 24 -26.86 20.75 25.23
CA SER A 24 -26.75 22.17 25.60
C SER A 24 -25.75 22.88 24.70
N VAL A 25 -25.99 24.16 24.45
CA VAL A 25 -25.17 24.98 23.55
C VAL A 25 -23.87 25.38 24.25
N VAL A 26 -22.76 25.28 23.52
CA VAL A 26 -21.43 25.73 23.91
C VAL A 26 -20.95 26.75 22.88
N ASP A 27 -20.55 27.93 23.36
CA ASP A 27 -20.01 28.99 22.52
C ASP A 27 -18.58 28.65 22.08
N THR A 28 -18.35 28.66 20.77
CA THR A 28 -17.10 28.25 20.12
C THR A 28 -16.75 29.20 18.96
N PRO A 29 -16.55 30.50 19.23
CA PRO A 29 -16.36 31.51 18.20
C PRO A 29 -15.09 31.28 17.39
N GLY A 30 -15.23 31.23 16.06
CA GLY A 30 -14.13 31.01 15.11
C GLY A 30 -13.53 29.60 15.13
N VAL A 31 -14.06 28.66 15.92
CA VAL A 31 -13.57 27.28 16.01
C VAL A 31 -14.34 26.37 15.06
N THR A 32 -13.66 25.92 14.00
CA THR A 32 -14.28 25.12 12.91
C THR A 32 -13.63 23.75 12.70
N SER A 33 -12.56 23.42 13.45
CA SER A 33 -11.86 22.13 13.35
C SER A 33 -11.91 21.37 14.67
N VAL A 34 -11.91 20.04 14.58
CA VAL A 34 -11.90 19.15 15.75
C VAL A 34 -10.68 19.40 16.64
N ASP A 35 -9.50 19.67 16.06
CA ASP A 35 -8.29 19.97 16.81
C ASP A 35 -8.40 21.29 17.59
N ALA A 36 -8.93 22.34 16.97
CA ALA A 36 -9.13 23.63 17.64
C ALA A 36 -10.20 23.52 18.75
N LEU A 37 -11.25 22.73 18.51
CA LEU A 37 -12.30 22.46 19.51
C LEU A 37 -11.78 21.65 20.70
N GLY A 38 -10.94 20.64 20.42
CA GLY A 38 -10.23 19.87 21.45
C GLY A 38 -9.37 20.75 22.34
N LYS A 39 -8.63 21.70 21.76
CA LYS A 39 -7.82 22.68 22.50
C LYS A 39 -8.68 23.63 23.33
N LEU A 40 -9.80 24.11 22.80
CA LEU A 40 -10.70 25.02 23.50
C LEU A 40 -11.35 24.35 24.72
N LEU A 41 -11.83 23.11 24.57
CA LEU A 41 -12.60 22.41 25.59
C LEU A 41 -11.77 21.47 26.47
N GLY A 42 -10.49 21.26 26.15
CA GLY A 42 -9.63 20.32 26.87
C GLY A 42 -10.04 18.85 26.72
N LEU A 43 -10.70 18.51 25.61
CA LEU A 43 -11.23 17.17 25.34
C LEU A 43 -10.48 16.48 24.18
N PRO A 44 -10.34 15.15 24.20
CA PRO A 44 -9.71 14.41 23.11
C PRO A 44 -10.59 14.41 21.86
N ALA A 45 -9.97 14.21 20.68
CA ALA A 45 -10.69 14.16 19.40
C ALA A 45 -11.85 13.14 19.37
N SER A 46 -11.71 12.03 20.11
CA SER A 46 -12.74 10.99 20.24
C SER A 46 -13.97 11.42 21.04
N ALA A 47 -13.93 12.55 21.75
CA ALA A 47 -15.10 13.12 22.44
C ALA A 47 -16.05 13.87 21.50
N PHE A 48 -15.64 14.13 20.26
CA PHE A 48 -16.41 14.89 19.27
C PHE A 48 -17.11 13.98 18.26
N LEU A 49 -18.21 14.46 17.68
CA LEU A 49 -18.79 13.94 16.45
C LEU A 49 -18.48 14.89 15.29
N LYS A 50 -17.74 14.39 14.31
CA LYS A 50 -17.50 15.07 13.03
C LYS A 50 -18.65 14.74 12.09
N THR A 51 -19.34 15.77 11.61
CA THR A 51 -20.41 15.63 10.60
C THR A 51 -19.89 16.15 9.27
N LEU A 52 -19.95 15.30 8.24
CA LEU A 52 -19.57 15.64 6.88
C LEU A 52 -20.82 15.68 6.02
N LEU A 53 -21.08 16.81 5.38
CA LEU A 53 -22.16 16.92 4.40
C LEU A 53 -21.61 16.54 3.02
N LEU A 54 -22.25 15.56 2.40
CA LEU A 54 -21.85 14.94 1.14
C LEU A 54 -23.03 14.92 0.17
N ARG A 55 -22.74 14.70 -1.10
CA ARG A 55 -23.75 14.57 -2.14
C ARG A 55 -23.40 13.53 -3.19
N THR A 56 -24.43 12.96 -3.78
CA THR A 56 -24.37 12.19 -5.04
C THR A 56 -25.01 13.02 -6.16
N SER A 57 -25.33 12.40 -7.29
CA SER A 57 -26.19 13.01 -8.32
C SER A 57 -27.65 13.18 -7.84
N ASP A 58 -28.08 12.37 -6.86
CA ASP A 58 -29.49 12.17 -6.56
C ASP A 58 -29.90 12.75 -5.21
N GLU A 59 -28.97 12.85 -4.25
CA GLU A 59 -29.26 13.32 -2.90
C GLU A 59 -28.08 14.06 -2.22
N VAL A 60 -28.43 14.87 -1.21
CA VAL A 60 -27.51 15.44 -0.21
C VAL A 60 -27.76 14.73 1.11
N PHE A 61 -26.70 14.26 1.77
CA PHE A 61 -26.77 13.47 2.98
C PHE A 61 -25.60 13.77 3.90
N ALA A 62 -25.73 13.44 5.19
CA ALA A 62 -24.69 13.65 6.18
C ALA A 62 -24.08 12.32 6.64
N VAL A 63 -22.77 12.32 6.86
CA VAL A 63 -22.04 11.21 7.49
C VAL A 63 -21.46 11.68 8.82
N VAL A 64 -21.76 10.95 9.90
CA VAL A 64 -21.37 11.28 11.27
C VAL A 64 -20.35 10.26 11.77
N LEU A 65 -19.15 10.72 12.11
CA LEU A 65 -18.03 9.91 12.58
C LEU A 65 -17.55 10.41 13.95
N PRO A 66 -16.88 9.57 14.77
CA PRO A 66 -16.07 10.09 15.86
C PRO A 66 -15.00 11.07 15.32
N GLY A 67 -14.70 12.12 16.08
CA GLY A 67 -13.82 13.22 15.63
C GLY A 67 -12.37 12.80 15.38
N ASP A 68 -11.94 11.69 15.96
CA ASP A 68 -10.65 11.06 15.72
C ASP A 68 -10.67 10.08 14.54
N ARG A 69 -11.73 10.00 13.73
CA ARG A 69 -11.86 9.07 12.59
C ARG A 69 -12.01 9.79 11.26
N GLU A 70 -11.62 9.11 10.19
CA GLU A 70 -11.68 9.62 8.82
C GLU A 70 -12.60 8.79 7.94
N LEU A 71 -13.30 9.47 7.03
CA LEU A 71 -14.26 8.87 6.14
C LEU A 71 -13.56 7.93 5.14
N ASN A 72 -14.04 6.70 5.07
CA ASN A 72 -13.65 5.76 4.03
C ASN A 72 -14.60 5.88 2.83
N HIS A 73 -14.17 6.63 1.82
CA HIS A 73 -14.95 6.85 0.60
C HIS A 73 -15.26 5.56 -0.17
N ALA A 74 -14.43 4.52 -0.07
CA ALA A 74 -14.67 3.24 -0.74
C ALA A 74 -15.81 2.46 -0.08
N LYS A 75 -15.84 2.41 1.26
CA LYS A 75 -16.95 1.82 2.03
C LYS A 75 -18.25 2.57 1.80
N LEU A 76 -18.21 3.91 1.83
CA LEU A 76 -19.40 4.73 1.60
C LEU A 76 -19.98 4.54 0.20
N ARG A 77 -19.15 4.59 -0.86
CA ARG A 77 -19.61 4.34 -2.24
C ARG A 77 -20.24 2.96 -2.40
N LYS A 78 -19.66 1.94 -1.77
CA LYS A 78 -20.20 0.58 -1.79
C LYS A 78 -21.53 0.48 -1.04
N LEU A 79 -21.68 1.16 0.09
CA LEU A 79 -22.94 1.21 0.85
C LEU A 79 -24.07 1.83 0.02
N LEU A 80 -23.77 2.93 -0.67
CA LEU A 80 -24.73 3.69 -1.47
C LEU A 80 -24.95 3.13 -2.87
N ASP A 81 -24.11 2.19 -3.32
CA ASP A 81 -24.06 1.67 -4.69
C ASP A 81 -23.92 2.76 -5.77
N VAL A 82 -23.03 3.74 -5.50
CA VAL A 82 -22.76 4.87 -6.39
C VAL A 82 -21.29 4.91 -6.82
N PRO A 83 -21.00 5.40 -8.05
CA PRO A 83 -19.63 5.48 -8.54
C PRO A 83 -18.79 6.54 -7.81
N GLU A 84 -19.43 7.62 -7.35
CA GLU A 84 -18.76 8.79 -6.78
C GLU A 84 -19.61 9.44 -5.68
N VAL A 85 -18.92 10.03 -4.71
CA VAL A 85 -19.48 10.88 -3.66
C VAL A 85 -18.61 12.12 -3.57
N ALA A 86 -19.22 13.31 -3.53
CA ALA A 86 -18.52 14.57 -3.39
C ALA A 86 -18.90 15.27 -2.07
N PHE A 87 -18.04 16.20 -1.62
CA PHE A 87 -18.43 17.12 -0.56
C PHE A 87 -19.51 18.09 -1.04
N ALA A 88 -20.42 18.42 -0.13
CA ALA A 88 -21.47 19.38 -0.34
C ALA A 88 -20.90 20.81 -0.46
N GLY A 89 -21.54 21.66 -1.27
CA GLY A 89 -21.22 23.08 -1.40
C GLY A 89 -22.14 23.96 -0.55
N ASP A 90 -21.90 25.27 -0.55
CA ASP A 90 -22.64 26.24 0.30
C ASP A 90 -24.17 26.18 0.12
N ALA A 91 -24.64 25.96 -1.12
CA ALA A 91 -26.06 25.82 -1.43
C ALA A 91 -26.69 24.58 -0.77
N ASP A 92 -25.94 23.48 -0.70
CA ASP A 92 -26.39 22.24 -0.09
C ASP A 92 -26.52 22.41 1.43
N PHE A 93 -25.54 23.08 2.08
CA PHE A 93 -25.61 23.41 3.50
C PHE A 93 -26.86 24.23 3.83
N ALA A 94 -27.14 25.27 3.06
CA ALA A 94 -28.33 26.11 3.24
C ALA A 94 -29.63 25.31 3.07
N ALA A 95 -29.69 24.38 2.10
CA ALA A 95 -30.87 23.57 1.83
C ALA A 95 -31.23 22.63 3.00
N VAL A 96 -30.22 22.10 3.69
CA VAL A 96 -30.43 21.14 4.80
C VAL A 96 -30.42 21.79 6.18
N GLY A 97 -30.20 23.11 6.26
CA GLY A 97 -30.09 23.86 7.51
C GLY A 97 -28.78 23.64 8.25
N GLY A 98 -27.71 23.26 7.54
CA GLY A 98 -26.36 23.13 8.08
C GLY A 98 -25.55 24.41 7.95
N VAL A 99 -24.50 24.54 8.77
CA VAL A 99 -23.55 25.66 8.72
C VAL A 99 -22.13 25.13 8.52
N PRO A 100 -21.41 25.50 7.45
CA PRO A 100 -20.03 25.07 7.24
C PRO A 100 -19.16 25.37 8.47
N GLY A 101 -18.37 24.39 8.91
CA GLY A 101 -17.54 24.48 10.12
C GLY A 101 -18.27 24.26 11.45
N TYR A 102 -19.61 24.28 11.47
CA TYR A 102 -20.46 24.09 12.66
C TYR A 102 -21.58 23.08 12.43
N VAL A 103 -21.48 22.29 11.37
CA VAL A 103 -22.51 21.31 10.98
C VAL A 103 -22.55 20.16 11.98
N GLY A 104 -23.75 19.77 12.37
CA GLY A 104 -23.98 18.63 13.25
C GLY A 104 -25.24 17.85 12.85
N PRO A 105 -25.46 16.68 13.47
CA PRO A 105 -26.55 15.79 13.07
C PRO A 105 -27.92 16.22 13.63
N VAL A 106 -27.94 17.00 14.70
CA VAL A 106 -29.18 17.39 15.40
C VAL A 106 -29.93 18.45 14.58
N GLY A 107 -31.17 18.15 14.21
CA GLY A 107 -32.05 19.08 13.47
C GLY A 107 -31.70 19.26 11.99
N LEU A 108 -30.74 18.49 11.46
CA LEU A 108 -30.34 18.54 10.06
C LEU A 108 -31.40 17.91 9.16
N LYS A 109 -31.82 18.61 8.10
CA LYS A 109 -32.87 18.14 7.18
C LYS A 109 -32.29 17.33 6.02
N ALA A 110 -31.56 16.27 6.35
CA ALA A 110 -30.94 15.36 5.39
C ALA A 110 -30.94 13.93 5.92
N ARG A 111 -30.78 12.95 5.04
CA ARG A 111 -30.47 11.58 5.45
C ARG A 111 -29.16 11.60 6.26
N VAL A 112 -29.13 10.92 7.40
CA VAL A 112 -27.94 10.82 8.26
C VAL A 112 -27.46 9.38 8.30
N ILE A 113 -26.18 9.18 7.98
CA ILE A 113 -25.48 7.92 8.14
C ILE A 113 -24.49 8.09 9.28
N VAL A 114 -24.66 7.36 10.38
CA VAL A 114 -23.76 7.39 11.53
C VAL A 114 -22.85 6.18 11.51
N ASP A 115 -21.56 6.40 11.76
CA ASP A 115 -20.61 5.29 11.76
C ASP A 115 -20.91 4.30 12.90
N ALA A 116 -20.76 3.02 12.60
CA ALA A 116 -21.08 1.94 13.51
C ALA A 116 -20.24 1.99 14.81
N SER A 117 -19.08 2.67 14.84
CA SER A 117 -18.29 2.88 16.06
C SER A 117 -18.75 4.02 16.96
N VAL A 118 -19.74 4.82 16.58
CA VAL A 118 -20.29 5.84 17.48
C VAL A 118 -21.00 5.13 18.64
N GLU A 119 -20.37 5.17 19.80
CA GLU A 119 -20.87 4.56 21.03
C GLU A 119 -22.13 5.31 21.51
N PRO A 120 -23.04 4.67 22.24
CA PRO A 120 -24.22 5.32 22.78
C PRO A 120 -23.86 6.14 24.05
N ARG A 121 -23.03 7.17 23.90
CA ARG A 121 -22.63 8.11 24.96
C ARG A 121 -22.77 9.57 24.50
N GLY A 122 -22.55 10.51 25.42
CA GLY A 122 -22.52 11.94 25.12
C GLY A 122 -21.27 12.32 24.32
N TYR A 123 -21.48 13.14 23.29
CA TYR A 123 -20.44 13.76 22.47
C TYR A 123 -20.68 15.27 22.34
N VAL A 124 -19.64 15.98 21.95
CA VAL A 124 -19.76 17.34 21.45
C VAL A 124 -19.87 17.30 19.91
N ALA A 125 -20.87 17.97 19.33
CA ALA A 125 -21.11 18.02 17.88
C ALA A 125 -21.43 19.45 17.43
N GLY A 126 -21.36 19.76 16.13
CA GLY A 126 -21.77 21.06 15.62
C GLY A 126 -23.23 21.39 15.95
N ALA A 127 -23.55 22.66 16.21
CA ALA A 127 -24.90 23.08 16.57
C ALA A 127 -25.79 23.45 15.36
N ASN A 128 -25.26 23.36 14.13
CA ASN A 128 -25.87 23.96 12.94
C ASN A 128 -26.10 25.48 13.10
N LEU A 129 -25.29 26.12 13.94
CA LEU A 129 -25.30 27.55 14.20
C LEU A 129 -23.85 28.03 14.20
N LYS A 130 -23.60 29.15 13.52
CA LYS A 130 -22.27 29.75 13.48
C LYS A 130 -21.78 30.03 14.90
N ASP A 131 -20.51 29.74 15.14
CA ASP A 131 -19.83 30.00 16.41
C ASP A 131 -20.34 29.17 17.59
N ALA A 132 -21.08 28.07 17.35
CA ALA A 132 -21.64 27.24 18.41
C ALA A 132 -21.57 25.72 18.14
N HIS A 133 -21.39 24.96 19.23
CA HIS A 133 -21.49 23.50 19.27
C HIS A 133 -22.54 23.06 20.30
N LEU A 134 -22.94 21.80 20.26
CA LEU A 134 -23.78 21.15 21.26
C LEU A 134 -22.94 20.16 22.06
N ASP A 135 -23.02 20.23 23.38
CA ASP A 135 -22.49 19.20 24.28
C ASP A 135 -23.59 18.20 24.68
N ASN A 136 -23.20 17.00 25.10
CA ASN A 136 -24.08 15.89 25.48
C ASN A 136 -25.00 15.37 24.36
N VAL A 137 -24.56 15.46 23.10
CA VAL A 137 -25.26 14.88 21.95
C VAL A 137 -25.14 13.36 21.97
N LEU A 138 -26.27 12.66 21.89
CA LEU A 138 -26.40 11.21 21.96
C LEU A 138 -27.12 10.67 20.71
N ALA A 139 -26.44 9.78 19.98
CA ALA A 139 -27.02 9.07 18.84
C ALA A 139 -28.24 8.24 19.26
N GLY A 140 -29.32 8.28 18.46
CA GLY A 140 -30.58 7.60 18.76
C GLY A 140 -31.55 8.40 19.63
N ARG A 141 -31.05 9.30 20.49
CA ARG A 141 -31.90 10.25 21.26
C ARG A 141 -32.08 11.57 20.53
N ASP A 142 -30.99 12.20 20.13
CA ASP A 142 -31.00 13.57 19.57
C ASP A 142 -31.03 13.59 18.03
N PHE A 143 -30.71 12.44 17.42
CA PHE A 143 -30.87 12.17 15.99
C PHE A 143 -31.20 10.67 15.82
N SER A 144 -32.50 10.35 15.80
CA SER A 144 -33.02 8.97 15.88
C SER A 144 -33.02 8.23 14.53
N ASP A 145 -33.21 8.95 13.43
CA ASP A 145 -33.47 8.36 12.11
C ASP A 145 -32.18 8.02 11.34
N ALA A 146 -31.04 7.94 12.04
CA ALA A 146 -29.75 7.72 11.43
C ALA A 146 -29.50 6.24 11.09
N GLU A 147 -29.10 5.98 9.86
CA GLU A 147 -28.65 4.67 9.40
C GLU A 147 -27.26 4.38 9.98
N ARG A 148 -27.06 3.21 10.59
CA ARG A 148 -25.74 2.79 11.09
C ARG A 148 -24.98 1.99 10.04
N ALA A 149 -23.75 2.41 9.72
CA ALA A 149 -22.89 1.70 8.77
C ALA A 149 -21.40 1.82 9.13
N ASP A 150 -20.55 0.88 8.69
CA ASP A 150 -19.08 1.03 8.80
C ASP A 150 -18.57 1.86 7.62
N VAL A 151 -18.25 3.13 7.88
CA VAL A 151 -17.95 4.12 6.83
C VAL A 151 -16.63 4.83 7.08
N HIS A 152 -15.81 4.37 8.02
CA HIS A 152 -14.54 5.01 8.36
C HIS A 152 -13.33 4.08 8.23
N ASP A 153 -12.15 4.67 8.11
CA ASP A 153 -10.87 3.98 7.98
C ASP A 153 -10.41 3.34 9.30
N VAL A 154 -9.97 2.08 9.26
CA VAL A 154 -9.32 1.49 10.44
C VAL A 154 -8.02 2.24 10.77
N LYS A 155 -7.67 2.27 12.06
CA LYS A 155 -6.40 2.83 12.55
C LYS A 155 -5.55 1.75 13.20
N ALA A 156 -4.23 1.97 13.23
CA ALA A 156 -3.35 1.16 14.05
C ALA A 156 -3.81 1.24 15.51
N GLY A 157 -3.89 0.10 16.20
CA GLY A 157 -4.49 0.04 17.53
C GLY A 157 -5.94 -0.48 17.55
N ASP A 158 -6.67 -0.42 16.43
CA ASP A 158 -8.02 -0.96 16.36
C ASP A 158 -8.03 -2.47 16.62
N ARG A 159 -9.13 -2.99 17.17
CA ARG A 159 -9.24 -4.42 17.48
C ARG A 159 -9.50 -5.23 16.21
N CYS A 160 -8.74 -6.31 16.07
CA CYS A 160 -8.88 -7.25 14.97
C CYS A 160 -10.26 -7.94 15.04
N PRO A 161 -11.01 -7.98 13.92
CA PRO A 161 -12.32 -8.61 13.87
C PRO A 161 -12.26 -10.13 14.10
N LEU A 162 -11.15 -10.78 13.74
CA LEU A 162 -10.99 -12.24 13.74
C LEU A 162 -10.60 -12.77 15.13
N ASP A 163 -9.51 -12.25 15.70
CA ASP A 163 -8.90 -12.78 16.92
C ASP A 163 -8.99 -11.83 18.12
N GLY A 164 -9.48 -10.60 17.93
CA GLY A 164 -9.54 -9.58 18.99
C GLY A 164 -8.19 -8.96 19.35
N GLY A 165 -7.10 -9.32 18.67
CA GLY A 165 -5.78 -8.70 18.77
C GLY A 165 -5.76 -7.27 18.24
N THR A 166 -4.58 -6.70 18.04
CA THR A 166 -4.42 -5.30 17.60
C THR A 166 -4.05 -5.22 16.13
N LEU A 167 -4.75 -4.39 15.35
CA LEU A 167 -4.44 -4.10 13.96
C LEU A 167 -3.17 -3.25 13.86
N THR A 168 -2.27 -3.66 12.97
CA THR A 168 -1.10 -2.88 12.55
C THR A 168 -1.29 -2.42 11.10
N LEU A 169 -0.75 -1.25 10.78
CA LEU A 169 -0.77 -0.70 9.42
C LEU A 169 0.62 -0.82 8.81
N GLY A 170 0.65 -1.32 7.58
CA GLY A 170 1.87 -1.39 6.77
C GLY A 170 1.65 -0.70 5.43
N ARG A 171 2.73 -0.17 4.85
CA ARG A 171 2.73 0.26 3.45
C ARG A 171 3.07 -0.93 2.58
N GLY A 172 2.38 -1.04 1.45
CA GLY A 172 2.61 -2.11 0.49
C GLY A 172 2.31 -1.61 -0.91
N VAL A 173 3.05 -2.14 -1.88
CA VAL A 173 2.78 -1.94 -3.30
C VAL A 173 1.94 -3.11 -3.78
N GLU A 174 0.76 -2.83 -4.34
CA GLU A 174 -0.08 -3.86 -4.94
C GLU A 174 0.56 -4.32 -6.26
N VAL A 175 1.25 -5.46 -6.22
CA VAL A 175 1.86 -6.10 -7.41
C VAL A 175 0.91 -7.05 -8.14
N GLY A 176 -0.21 -7.41 -7.52
CA GLY A 176 -1.21 -8.25 -8.15
C GLY A 176 -2.53 -8.27 -7.37
N ASN A 177 -3.59 -8.66 -8.06
CA ASN A 177 -4.94 -8.68 -7.52
C ASN A 177 -5.77 -9.80 -8.15
N ILE A 178 -6.71 -10.33 -7.37
CA ILE A 178 -7.61 -11.40 -7.79
C ILE A 178 -9.06 -10.96 -7.58
N PHE A 179 -9.88 -11.11 -8.61
CA PHE A 179 -11.29 -10.71 -8.59
C PHE A 179 -12.18 -11.90 -8.91
N ALA A 180 -13.18 -12.13 -8.06
CA ALA A 180 -14.26 -13.05 -8.33
C ALA A 180 -15.45 -12.27 -8.93
N PHE A 181 -15.52 -12.18 -10.26
CA PHE A 181 -16.60 -11.50 -10.95
C PHE A 181 -17.91 -12.29 -10.96
N ARG A 182 -17.85 -13.59 -10.68
CA ARG A 182 -19.02 -14.47 -10.70
C ARG A 182 -19.69 -14.40 -12.07
N THR A 183 -20.99 -14.14 -12.13
CA THR A 183 -21.73 -14.05 -13.39
C THR A 183 -21.77 -12.63 -13.97
N TYR A 184 -21.20 -11.61 -13.31
CA TYR A 184 -21.39 -10.20 -13.70
C TYR A 184 -21.14 -9.92 -15.20
N TYR A 185 -20.03 -10.39 -15.76
CA TYR A 185 -19.75 -10.22 -17.19
C TYR A 185 -20.55 -11.19 -18.06
N ALA A 186 -20.79 -12.41 -17.58
CA ALA A 186 -21.59 -13.39 -18.28
C ALA A 186 -23.02 -12.88 -18.53
N ASP A 187 -23.62 -12.27 -17.52
CA ASP A 187 -24.97 -11.71 -17.57
C ASP A 187 -25.06 -10.54 -18.55
N LYS A 188 -24.05 -9.65 -18.53
CA LYS A 188 -23.99 -8.48 -19.44
C LYS A 188 -23.70 -8.83 -20.89
N MET A 189 -22.93 -9.90 -21.14
CA MET A 189 -22.51 -10.31 -22.48
C MET A 189 -23.35 -11.48 -23.03
N ASN A 190 -24.31 -11.98 -22.26
CA ASN A 190 -25.06 -13.21 -22.56
C ASN A 190 -24.15 -14.42 -22.85
N ALA A 191 -23.08 -14.57 -22.07
CA ALA A 191 -22.13 -15.67 -22.20
C ALA A 191 -22.59 -16.87 -21.36
N THR A 192 -23.18 -17.88 -22.01
CA THR A 192 -23.77 -19.05 -21.35
C THR A 192 -23.20 -20.37 -21.88
N TYR A 193 -23.26 -21.42 -21.08
CA TYR A 193 -23.01 -22.81 -21.48
C TYR A 193 -24.27 -23.68 -21.30
N LEU A 194 -24.32 -24.82 -21.99
CA LEU A 194 -25.36 -25.83 -21.82
C LEU A 194 -24.92 -26.80 -20.71
N THR A 195 -25.75 -26.98 -19.69
CA THR A 195 -25.55 -28.02 -18.68
C THR A 195 -26.01 -29.39 -19.18
N GLU A 196 -25.68 -30.45 -18.44
CA GLU A 196 -26.05 -31.83 -18.78
C GLU A 196 -27.57 -32.04 -18.93
N ASP A 197 -28.39 -31.27 -18.22
CA ASP A 197 -29.85 -31.28 -18.31
C ASP A 197 -30.42 -30.45 -19.47
N GLY A 198 -29.56 -29.85 -20.31
CA GLY A 198 -29.97 -29.02 -21.43
C GLY A 198 -30.36 -27.58 -21.06
N THR A 199 -30.20 -27.15 -19.79
CA THR A 199 -30.45 -25.76 -19.40
C THR A 199 -29.26 -24.86 -19.72
N ARG A 200 -29.52 -23.57 -19.98
CA ARG A 200 -28.46 -22.57 -20.19
C ARG A 200 -28.10 -21.92 -18.86
N LYS A 201 -26.81 -21.96 -18.51
CA LYS A 201 -26.29 -21.26 -17.31
C LYS A 201 -25.19 -20.28 -17.70
N PRO A 202 -25.09 -19.11 -17.02
CA PRO A 202 -24.01 -18.17 -17.25
C PRO A 202 -22.67 -18.76 -16.82
N PHE A 203 -21.60 -18.38 -17.52
CA PHE A 203 -20.24 -18.71 -17.07
C PHE A 203 -19.89 -18.00 -15.76
N TYR A 204 -19.05 -18.65 -14.95
CA TYR A 204 -18.50 -18.06 -13.75
C TYR A 204 -17.10 -17.52 -14.03
N PHE A 205 -16.94 -16.20 -13.92
CA PHE A 205 -15.70 -15.50 -14.22
C PHE A 205 -14.86 -15.22 -12.98
N GLY A 206 -13.56 -15.41 -13.12
CA GLY A 206 -12.52 -14.90 -12.24
C GLY A 206 -11.47 -14.16 -13.06
N SER A 207 -10.76 -13.23 -12.44
CA SER A 207 -9.63 -12.52 -13.05
C SER A 207 -8.45 -12.50 -12.10
N TYR A 208 -7.26 -12.70 -12.65
CA TYR A 208 -6.00 -12.77 -11.93
C TYR A 208 -5.01 -11.87 -12.66
N GLY A 209 -4.58 -10.79 -12.00
CA GLY A 209 -3.68 -9.81 -12.59
C GLY A 209 -2.39 -9.70 -11.78
N ILE A 210 -1.25 -9.69 -12.46
CA ILE A 210 0.05 -9.35 -11.88
C ILE A 210 0.62 -8.21 -12.72
N GLY A 211 0.98 -7.10 -12.07
CA GLY A 211 1.60 -5.96 -12.72
C GLY A 211 3.07 -6.21 -12.95
N VAL A 212 3.45 -6.90 -14.03
CA VAL A 212 4.84 -7.31 -14.32
C VAL A 212 5.84 -6.15 -14.19
N SER A 213 5.58 -5.02 -14.85
CA SER A 213 6.46 -3.84 -14.77
C SER A 213 6.54 -3.26 -13.36
N ARG A 214 5.43 -3.28 -12.62
CA ARG A 214 5.39 -2.84 -11.21
C ARG A 214 6.15 -3.80 -10.31
N SER A 215 6.12 -5.11 -10.58
CA SER A 215 6.88 -6.10 -9.81
C SER A 215 8.37 -5.83 -9.90
N VAL A 216 8.90 -5.47 -11.07
CA VAL A 216 10.31 -5.10 -11.24
C VAL A 216 10.66 -3.87 -10.39
N GLN A 217 9.82 -2.83 -10.43
CA GLN A 217 10.01 -1.64 -9.58
C GLN A 217 9.97 -1.98 -8.09
N THR A 218 9.03 -2.82 -7.66
CA THR A 218 8.92 -3.28 -6.27
C THR A 218 10.13 -4.11 -5.84
N ILE A 219 10.70 -4.92 -6.72
CA ILE A 219 11.94 -5.66 -6.43
C ILE A 219 13.07 -4.68 -6.15
N ILE A 220 13.25 -3.64 -6.97
CA ILE A 220 14.27 -2.62 -6.77
C ILE A 220 14.01 -1.85 -5.46
N GLU A 221 12.77 -1.41 -5.21
CA GLU A 221 12.38 -0.69 -3.99
C GLU A 221 12.70 -1.48 -2.71
N THR A 222 12.57 -2.81 -2.76
CA THR A 222 12.80 -3.67 -1.59
C THR A 222 14.21 -4.29 -1.55
N ASN A 223 14.98 -4.23 -2.64
CA ASN A 223 16.32 -4.81 -2.75
C ASN A 223 17.28 -3.81 -3.44
N HIS A 224 17.74 -2.83 -2.69
CA HIS A 224 18.77 -1.87 -3.11
C HIS A 224 19.63 -1.43 -1.92
N ASP A 225 20.73 -0.77 -2.23
CA ASP A 225 21.53 0.00 -1.27
C ASP A 225 21.86 1.39 -1.85
N ASP A 226 22.66 2.17 -1.14
CA ASP A 226 23.07 3.53 -1.55
C ASP A 226 23.81 3.58 -2.90
N LYS A 227 24.27 2.44 -3.42
CA LYS A 227 25.06 2.35 -4.65
C LYS A 227 24.25 1.85 -5.84
N GLY A 228 23.13 1.15 -5.62
CA GLY A 228 22.31 0.64 -6.70
C GLY A 228 21.48 -0.58 -6.36
N ILE A 229 21.12 -1.32 -7.40
CA ILE A 229 20.17 -2.43 -7.31
C ILE A 229 20.85 -3.66 -6.70
N LEU A 230 20.11 -4.42 -5.89
CA LEU A 230 20.50 -5.75 -5.40
C LEU A 230 19.54 -6.78 -6.00
N TRP A 231 19.79 -7.24 -7.22
CA TRP A 231 18.86 -8.17 -7.86
C TRP A 231 18.78 -9.51 -7.12
N PRO A 232 17.57 -10.02 -6.85
CA PRO A 232 17.37 -11.44 -6.61
C PRO A 232 17.85 -12.23 -7.83
N MET A 233 18.53 -13.35 -7.61
CA MET A 233 19.17 -14.13 -8.66
C MET A 233 18.22 -14.50 -9.82
N SER A 234 16.95 -14.80 -9.52
CA SER A 234 15.95 -15.24 -10.48
C SER A 234 15.48 -14.17 -11.48
N VAL A 235 15.79 -12.90 -11.24
CA VAL A 235 15.34 -11.76 -12.06
C VAL A 235 16.49 -10.81 -12.41
N ALA A 236 17.73 -11.16 -12.06
CA ALA A 236 18.89 -10.39 -12.45
C ALA A 236 19.04 -10.42 -13.98
N PRO A 237 19.47 -9.31 -14.62
CA PRO A 237 19.61 -9.25 -16.07
C PRO A 237 20.76 -10.12 -16.59
N TYR A 238 21.76 -10.37 -15.74
CA TYR A 238 22.86 -11.30 -15.91
C TYR A 238 23.25 -11.81 -14.52
N GLU A 239 24.04 -12.87 -14.47
CA GLU A 239 24.44 -13.52 -13.22
C GLU A 239 25.83 -13.10 -12.76
N VAL A 240 26.75 -12.93 -13.71
CA VAL A 240 28.14 -12.52 -13.48
C VAL A 240 28.51 -11.33 -14.35
N HIS A 241 29.06 -10.29 -13.75
CA HIS A 241 29.65 -9.14 -14.42
C HIS A 241 31.17 -9.32 -14.46
N VAL A 242 31.71 -9.69 -15.63
CA VAL A 242 33.16 -9.83 -15.83
C VAL A 242 33.75 -8.47 -16.19
N ILE A 243 34.77 -8.03 -15.45
CA ILE A 243 35.44 -6.75 -15.67
C ILE A 243 36.94 -6.98 -15.90
N GLY A 244 37.45 -6.56 -17.05
CA GLY A 244 38.88 -6.51 -17.34
C GLY A 244 39.50 -5.14 -17.01
N LEU A 245 40.65 -5.13 -16.32
CA LEU A 245 41.35 -3.92 -15.86
C LEU A 245 42.89 -3.97 -16.02
N PRO A 246 43.49 -3.15 -16.91
CA PRO A 246 42.86 -2.34 -17.97
C PRO A 246 42.60 -3.18 -19.23
N MET A 247 41.60 -2.80 -20.03
CA MET A 247 41.24 -3.52 -21.27
C MET A 247 42.21 -3.28 -22.44
N ASN A 248 43.02 -2.21 -22.38
CA ASN A 248 44.08 -1.94 -23.34
C ASN A 248 45.33 -2.84 -23.16
N ASP A 249 45.35 -3.69 -22.14
CA ASP A 249 46.39 -4.69 -21.95
C ASP A 249 45.99 -6.02 -22.59
N GLY A 250 46.82 -6.52 -23.52
CA GLY A 250 46.52 -7.72 -24.29
C GLY A 250 46.40 -9.00 -23.45
N GLU A 251 47.15 -9.12 -22.35
CA GLU A 251 47.06 -10.29 -21.48
C GLU A 251 45.77 -10.25 -20.65
N VAL A 252 45.45 -9.10 -20.07
CA VAL A 252 44.18 -8.90 -19.33
C VAL A 252 42.98 -9.17 -20.22
N ARG A 253 42.97 -8.60 -21.44
CA ARG A 253 41.89 -8.79 -22.41
C ARG A 253 41.70 -10.27 -22.75
N ALA A 254 42.76 -10.95 -23.17
CA ALA A 254 42.69 -12.35 -23.54
C ALA A 254 42.20 -13.24 -22.38
N LYS A 255 42.64 -12.96 -21.15
CA LYS A 255 42.21 -13.72 -19.96
C LYS A 255 40.80 -13.42 -19.49
N ALA A 256 40.31 -12.20 -19.68
CA ALA A 256 38.92 -11.87 -19.43
C ALA A 256 37.99 -12.53 -20.46
N GLU A 257 38.34 -12.48 -21.75
CA GLU A 257 37.59 -13.15 -22.84
C GLU A 257 37.55 -14.69 -22.64
N GLU A 258 38.66 -15.30 -22.22
CA GLU A 258 38.72 -16.73 -21.86
C GLU A 258 37.76 -17.04 -20.70
N LEU A 259 37.78 -16.25 -19.61
CA LEU A 259 36.88 -16.46 -18.48
C LEU A 259 35.40 -16.34 -18.88
N VAL A 260 35.05 -15.36 -19.71
CA VAL A 260 33.68 -15.20 -20.24
C VAL A 260 33.26 -16.47 -20.98
N ALA A 261 34.06 -16.92 -21.95
CA ALA A 261 33.76 -18.11 -22.73
C ALA A 261 33.65 -19.37 -21.85
N ASP A 262 34.47 -19.47 -20.81
CA ASP A 262 34.44 -20.60 -19.88
C ASP A 262 33.17 -20.60 -19.02
N LEU A 263 32.77 -19.45 -18.48
CA LEU A 263 31.54 -19.28 -17.72
C LEU A 263 30.29 -19.58 -18.56
N GLU A 264 30.25 -19.08 -19.80
CA GLU A 264 29.15 -19.34 -20.73
C GLU A 264 29.04 -20.85 -21.07
N ARG A 265 30.18 -21.56 -21.20
CA ARG A 265 30.19 -23.04 -21.35
C ARG A 265 29.62 -23.76 -20.12
N HIS A 266 29.68 -23.15 -18.94
CA HIS A 266 29.01 -23.62 -17.74
C HIS A 266 27.54 -23.18 -17.62
N GLY A 267 26.99 -22.50 -18.64
CA GLY A 267 25.61 -22.03 -18.67
C GLY A 267 25.33 -20.85 -17.74
N VAL A 268 26.36 -20.05 -17.45
CA VAL A 268 26.26 -18.80 -16.68
C VAL A 268 25.98 -17.65 -17.64
N GLU A 269 25.02 -16.78 -17.29
CA GLU A 269 24.75 -15.56 -18.06
C GLU A 269 25.72 -14.44 -17.66
N VAL A 270 26.53 -13.99 -18.60
CA VAL A 270 27.64 -13.06 -18.33
C VAL A 270 27.40 -11.70 -19.00
N LEU A 271 27.57 -10.63 -18.24
CA LEU A 271 27.82 -9.29 -18.78
C LEU A 271 29.33 -9.06 -18.78
N PHE A 272 29.92 -8.81 -19.96
CA PHE A 272 31.34 -8.49 -20.08
C PHE A 272 31.53 -6.98 -20.24
N ASP A 273 32.25 -6.34 -19.31
CA ASP A 273 32.65 -4.94 -19.42
C ASP A 273 34.02 -4.84 -20.11
N ASP A 274 33.98 -4.80 -21.44
CA ASP A 274 35.13 -4.71 -22.34
C ASP A 274 35.54 -3.26 -22.67
N ARG A 275 34.87 -2.26 -22.07
CA ARG A 275 35.11 -0.83 -22.33
C ARG A 275 36.53 -0.41 -21.93
N ASP A 276 37.10 0.57 -22.62
CA ASP A 276 38.38 1.18 -22.22
C ASP A 276 38.14 2.34 -21.24
N GLU A 277 37.64 1.99 -20.05
CA GLU A 277 37.27 2.93 -18.99
C GLU A 277 38.06 2.69 -17.70
N SER A 278 38.10 3.71 -16.84
CA SER A 278 38.79 3.61 -15.56
C SER A 278 38.11 2.59 -14.62
N ALA A 279 38.90 1.97 -13.74
CA ALA A 279 38.38 1.01 -12.75
C ALA A 279 37.26 1.60 -11.88
N GLY A 280 37.39 2.88 -11.49
CA GLY A 280 36.39 3.57 -10.68
C GLY A 280 35.04 3.68 -11.40
N VAL A 281 35.05 4.05 -12.69
CA VAL A 281 33.85 4.14 -13.52
C VAL A 281 33.20 2.76 -13.68
N LYS A 282 33.98 1.74 -14.06
CA LYS A 282 33.45 0.38 -14.23
C LYS A 282 32.86 -0.19 -12.95
N PHE A 283 33.52 0.00 -11.80
CA PHE A 283 32.99 -0.48 -10.53
C PHE A 283 31.73 0.26 -10.07
N ALA A 284 31.65 1.58 -10.31
CA ALA A 284 30.45 2.35 -10.02
C ALA A 284 29.27 1.89 -10.90
N ASP A 285 29.49 1.70 -12.20
CA ASP A 285 28.48 1.17 -13.11
C ASP A 285 28.04 -0.25 -12.72
N ALA A 286 28.99 -1.11 -12.37
CA ALA A 286 28.68 -2.47 -11.92
C ALA A 286 27.87 -2.49 -10.61
N ASP A 287 28.20 -1.61 -9.65
CA ASP A 287 27.44 -1.46 -8.41
C ASP A 287 26.02 -0.92 -8.69
N LEU A 288 25.86 -0.01 -9.66
CA LEU A 288 24.58 0.55 -10.06
C LEU A 288 23.68 -0.46 -10.78
N ILE A 289 24.23 -1.17 -11.78
CA ILE A 289 23.52 -2.19 -12.57
C ILE A 289 23.09 -3.36 -11.66
N GLY A 290 23.90 -3.71 -10.66
CA GLY A 290 23.50 -4.60 -9.57
C GLY A 290 23.58 -6.09 -9.86
N ILE A 291 24.38 -6.51 -10.85
CA ILE A 291 24.54 -7.94 -11.19
C ILE A 291 25.07 -8.72 -9.97
N PRO A 292 24.48 -9.88 -9.61
CA PRO A 292 24.75 -10.56 -8.33
C PRO A 292 26.21 -10.88 -8.04
N PHE A 293 26.99 -11.27 -9.06
CA PHE A 293 28.41 -11.54 -8.91
C PHE A 293 29.25 -10.67 -9.84
N ARG A 294 30.39 -10.20 -9.36
CA ARG A 294 31.39 -9.48 -10.14
C ARG A 294 32.70 -10.25 -10.15
N ALA A 295 33.19 -10.59 -11.32
CA ALA A 295 34.47 -11.27 -11.51
C ALA A 295 35.46 -10.29 -12.17
N THR A 296 36.53 -9.94 -11.45
CA THR A 296 37.50 -8.95 -11.92
C THR A 296 38.80 -9.63 -12.33
N VAL A 297 39.18 -9.42 -13.59
CA VAL A 297 40.48 -9.83 -14.15
C VAL A 297 41.34 -8.59 -14.25
N SER A 298 42.39 -8.51 -13.43
CA SER A 298 43.29 -7.35 -13.41
C SER A 298 44.74 -7.77 -13.55
N LYS A 299 45.61 -6.82 -13.94
CA LYS A 299 47.07 -7.04 -13.90
C LYS A 299 47.55 -7.54 -12.55
N ARG A 300 46.93 -7.09 -11.46
CA ARG A 300 47.30 -7.49 -10.09
C ARG A 300 46.92 -8.95 -9.84
N SER A 301 45.69 -9.34 -10.17
CA SER A 301 45.20 -10.70 -9.94
C SER A 301 45.91 -11.72 -10.84
N LEU A 302 46.24 -11.34 -12.08
CA LEU A 302 46.98 -12.19 -13.00
C LEU A 302 48.41 -12.51 -12.52
N LYS A 303 49.09 -11.55 -11.87
CA LYS A 303 50.41 -11.81 -11.26
C LYS A 303 50.37 -12.89 -10.18
N THR A 304 49.24 -13.04 -9.50
CA THR A 304 49.01 -14.08 -8.49
C THR A 304 48.27 -15.29 -9.05
N GLY A 305 48.05 -15.36 -10.36
CA GLY A 305 47.34 -16.47 -11.00
C GLY A 305 45.87 -16.58 -10.61
N SER A 306 45.20 -15.47 -10.27
CA SER A 306 43.84 -15.46 -9.72
C SER A 306 42.87 -14.51 -10.42
N VAL A 307 41.59 -14.72 -10.14
CA VAL A 307 40.46 -13.84 -10.47
C VAL A 307 39.80 -13.41 -9.16
N GLU A 308 39.43 -12.14 -9.05
CA GLU A 308 38.72 -11.65 -7.87
C GLU A 308 37.21 -11.79 -8.08
N LEU A 309 36.53 -12.58 -7.23
CA LEU A 309 35.08 -12.71 -7.22
C LEU A 309 34.49 -11.93 -6.05
N LYS A 310 33.46 -11.14 -6.31
CA LYS A 310 32.71 -10.42 -5.28
C LYS A 310 31.21 -10.54 -5.51
N ALA A 311 30.46 -10.95 -4.50
CA ALA A 311 29.01 -10.84 -4.52
C ALA A 311 28.60 -9.38 -4.33
N ARG A 312 27.62 -8.88 -5.09
CA ARG A 312 27.16 -7.47 -5.06
C ARG A 312 26.66 -7.03 -3.69
N ALA A 313 26.06 -7.94 -2.92
CA ALA A 313 25.61 -7.70 -1.55
C ALA A 313 26.73 -7.84 -0.49
N SER A 314 27.93 -8.30 -0.87
CA SER A 314 29.06 -8.51 0.05
C SER A 314 30.01 -7.31 0.06
N THR A 315 30.64 -7.05 1.20
CA THR A 315 31.77 -6.12 1.31
C THR A 315 33.09 -6.77 0.94
N GLU A 316 33.19 -8.09 1.09
CA GLU A 316 34.41 -8.87 0.89
C GLU A 316 34.51 -9.45 -0.52
N ALA A 317 35.74 -9.61 -1.00
CA ALA A 317 36.06 -10.26 -2.26
C ALA A 317 36.92 -11.50 -2.00
N GLU A 318 36.69 -12.55 -2.78
CA GLU A 318 37.43 -13.80 -2.76
C GLU A 318 38.40 -13.84 -3.94
N LEU A 319 39.65 -14.23 -3.70
CA LEU A 319 40.60 -14.53 -4.78
C LEU A 319 40.51 -16.01 -5.12
N ILE A 320 40.09 -16.31 -6.35
CA ILE A 320 39.93 -17.67 -6.86
C ILE A 320 41.08 -17.96 -7.82
N ASP A 321 41.70 -19.13 -7.66
CA ASP A 321 42.73 -19.61 -8.61
C ASP A 321 42.16 -19.67 -10.03
N ARG A 322 42.91 -19.13 -11.00
CA ARG A 322 42.45 -18.98 -12.38
C ARG A 322 42.13 -20.32 -13.04
N GLY A 323 42.82 -21.40 -12.68
CA GLY A 323 42.61 -22.73 -13.25
C GLY A 323 41.25 -23.34 -12.90
N ILE A 324 40.60 -22.88 -11.83
CA ILE A 324 39.29 -23.36 -11.38
C ILE A 324 38.23 -22.23 -11.31
N ALA A 325 38.56 -21.03 -11.78
CA ALA A 325 37.73 -19.84 -11.59
C ALA A 325 36.32 -20.01 -12.20
N ALA A 326 36.23 -20.48 -13.44
CA ALA A 326 34.95 -20.66 -14.12
C ALA A 326 34.05 -21.68 -13.40
N GLU A 327 34.60 -22.85 -13.03
CA GLU A 327 33.87 -23.89 -12.31
C GLU A 327 33.38 -23.39 -10.95
N ARG A 328 34.25 -22.70 -10.19
CA ARG A 328 33.93 -22.20 -8.87
C ARG A 328 32.87 -21.09 -8.90
N ILE A 329 33.00 -20.14 -9.83
CA ILE A 329 32.00 -19.08 -10.02
C ILE A 329 30.65 -19.70 -10.45
N ALA A 330 30.66 -20.67 -11.36
CA ALA A 330 29.46 -21.38 -11.77
C ALA A 330 28.80 -22.16 -10.61
N ASP A 331 29.57 -22.71 -9.67
CA ASP A 331 29.05 -23.28 -8.42
C ASP A 331 28.34 -22.24 -7.56
N HIS A 332 28.92 -21.04 -7.40
CA HIS A 332 28.28 -19.94 -6.66
C HIS A 332 26.95 -19.52 -7.31
N VAL A 333 26.94 -19.37 -8.64
CA VAL A 333 25.75 -19.09 -9.45
C VAL A 333 24.69 -20.18 -9.25
N ARG A 334 25.07 -21.46 -9.40
CA ARG A 334 24.14 -22.59 -9.22
C ARG A 334 23.52 -22.63 -7.83
N ARG A 335 24.29 -22.34 -6.78
CA ARG A 335 23.77 -22.25 -5.40
C ARG A 335 22.81 -21.07 -5.24
N ALA A 336 23.11 -19.92 -5.85
CA ALA A 336 22.26 -18.73 -5.78
C ALA A 336 20.95 -18.86 -6.57
N ARG A 337 20.92 -19.70 -7.62
CA ARG A 337 19.69 -20.00 -8.39
C ARG A 337 18.64 -20.75 -7.59
N VAL A 338 19.06 -21.56 -6.62
CA VAL A 338 18.14 -22.32 -5.76
C VAL A 338 17.57 -21.34 -4.73
N PRO A 339 16.25 -21.11 -4.71
CA PRO A 339 15.65 -20.28 -3.67
C PRO A 339 16.01 -20.86 -2.31
N ALA A 340 16.50 -20.01 -1.39
CA ALA A 340 16.61 -20.42 0.01
C ALA A 340 15.21 -20.87 0.49
N PRO A 341 15.11 -22.00 1.22
CA PRO A 341 13.83 -22.56 1.64
C PRO A 341 13.01 -21.62 2.53
#